data_AF-A0A2V1DIN3-F1
#
_entry.id   AF-A0A2V1DIN3-F1
#
_cell.length_a   1.000
_cell.length_b   1.000
_cell.length_c   1.000
_cell.angle_alpha   90.00
_cell.angle_beta   90.00
_cell.angle_gamma   90.00
#
_symmetry.space_group_name_H-M   'P 1'
#
loop_
_entity.id
_entity.type
_entity.pdbx_description
1 polymer ?
#
loop_
_entity_poly.entity_id
_entity_poly.type
_entity_poly.pdbx_seq_one_letter_code
_entity_poly.pdbx_strand_id
1 'polypeptide(L)'
;MATRLGPSGIFQYNQSHGVLICRDCRYAIQKSALQSHLLRHKIYREDRQQLLDCFNQLNILEPDDVPLPDPKSPPIDGLEIISGFSCTMPGCERLCGSSKRMRLHQSEAHELGNRLCSSSSREVKLQTFFRGTKIRYFIVTPDPMAEATQSKRQNNPSQENDRGKNYEEVNDVQMDYGDPRCIISVKRPSFDPNEVSPAMHVDLETLNYFNQFIMITCHTLPLLRVDGSSVQSWQSDVIPLALQSQGQWFMCGALAIAAYHLAATAHSTDAKVLHTTRAKYLSLTFAMNHSKLDTPPEPVKEAARQVGSVLTCISLATNSESHSWNLHTFMGTVRTLVGIDATHKAGQLVPNRINLHNKPFNRARQVASEIKSHELSAMLDRLETLPARLSIVFGTPENIHDVVTTLAAMTFLVDRGALGFQSEHAPTVFEAMAIWVVEMPQHFHNMIERSEPPALVVFAHFVVLLVSRAEKFGCWFLEGVAQKMLKEIEDLLRPHGRAVSNLIAGLEIQ
;
A
#
# COMPACT_ATOMS: atom_id res chain seq x y z
N MET A 1 -39.04 -4.74 27.99
CA MET A 1 -39.29 -6.13 27.52
C MET A 1 -38.53 -6.34 26.21
N ALA A 2 -38.01 -7.53 25.95
CA ALA A 2 -37.28 -7.84 24.72
C ALA A 2 -38.20 -8.56 23.73
N THR A 3 -38.42 -7.96 22.56
CA THR A 3 -39.28 -8.54 21.51
C THR A 3 -38.40 -9.20 20.45
N ARG A 4 -38.68 -10.46 20.12
CA ARG A 4 -37.95 -11.21 19.08
C ARG A 4 -38.62 -11.03 17.73
N LEU A 5 -37.80 -10.80 16.70
CA LEU A 5 -38.23 -10.46 15.35
C LEU A 5 -37.43 -11.26 14.31
N GLY A 6 -38.07 -11.49 13.15
CA GLY A 6 -37.47 -12.17 12.00
C GLY A 6 -37.50 -13.70 12.04
N PRO A 7 -37.08 -14.35 10.93
CA PRO A 7 -37.04 -15.80 10.83
C PRO A 7 -36.11 -16.35 11.91
N SER A 8 -36.59 -17.34 12.66
CA SER A 8 -35.88 -17.97 13.79
C SER A 8 -35.56 -17.06 14.99
N GLY A 9 -36.11 -15.84 15.05
CA GLY A 9 -35.91 -14.93 16.19
C GLY A 9 -34.47 -14.41 16.33
N ILE A 10 -33.78 -14.24 15.22
CA ILE A 10 -32.39 -13.75 15.13
C ILE A 10 -32.22 -12.30 15.56
N PHE A 11 -33.28 -11.49 15.50
CA PHE A 11 -33.27 -10.10 15.94
C PHE A 11 -34.03 -9.93 17.26
N GLN A 12 -33.47 -9.13 18.15
CA GLN A 12 -34.03 -8.85 19.46
C GLN A 12 -34.07 -7.34 19.69
N TYR A 13 -35.26 -6.78 19.78
CA TYR A 13 -35.44 -5.37 20.12
C TYR A 13 -35.43 -5.20 21.63
N ASN A 14 -34.46 -4.44 22.13
CA ASN A 14 -34.35 -4.06 23.54
C ASN A 14 -34.94 -2.65 23.71
N GLN A 15 -36.21 -2.59 24.11
CA GLN A 15 -36.94 -1.34 24.28
C GLN A 15 -36.31 -0.40 25.33
N SER A 16 -35.69 -0.95 26.37
CA SER A 16 -35.10 -0.17 27.47
C SER A 16 -33.90 0.68 27.01
N HIS A 17 -33.20 0.22 25.98
CA HIS A 17 -32.03 0.92 25.42
C HIS A 17 -32.27 1.41 23.99
N GLY A 18 -33.46 1.16 23.43
CA GLY A 18 -33.81 1.54 22.05
C GLY A 18 -32.89 0.90 21.00
N VAL A 19 -32.43 -0.33 21.19
CA VAL A 19 -31.48 -0.98 20.25
C VAL A 19 -32.04 -2.27 19.67
N LEU A 20 -31.72 -2.55 18.41
CA LEU A 20 -32.00 -3.83 17.76
C LEU A 20 -30.74 -4.69 17.73
N ILE A 21 -30.73 -5.79 18.46
CA ILE A 21 -29.59 -6.70 18.61
C ILE A 21 -29.73 -7.87 17.63
N CYS A 22 -28.68 -8.14 16.86
CA CYS A 22 -28.56 -9.40 16.12
C CYS A 22 -27.89 -10.44 17.00
N ARG A 23 -28.56 -11.57 17.24
CA ARG A 23 -28.06 -12.63 18.14
C ARG A 23 -26.95 -13.46 17.51
N ASP A 24 -26.94 -13.59 16.19
CA ASP A 24 -25.87 -14.29 15.46
C ASP A 24 -24.58 -13.46 15.48
N CYS A 25 -24.71 -12.16 15.21
CA CYS A 25 -23.58 -11.23 15.21
C CYS A 25 -23.16 -10.76 16.61
N ARG A 26 -24.06 -10.88 17.60
CA ARG A 26 -23.93 -10.47 19.01
C ARG A 26 -23.64 -8.98 19.22
N TYR A 27 -24.23 -8.12 18.40
CA TYR A 27 -24.15 -6.66 18.53
C TYR A 27 -25.43 -5.98 18.01
N ALA A 28 -25.63 -4.72 18.43
CA ALA A 28 -26.72 -3.86 18.00
C ALA A 28 -26.51 -3.25 16.60
N ILE A 29 -27.55 -3.24 15.78
CA ILE A 29 -27.54 -2.73 14.41
C ILE A 29 -28.10 -1.30 14.40
N GLN A 30 -27.41 -0.41 13.71
CA GLN A 30 -27.86 0.97 13.46
C GLN A 30 -28.97 1.00 12.42
N LYS A 31 -29.85 2.01 12.46
CA LYS A 31 -30.94 2.17 11.48
C LYS A 31 -30.43 2.19 10.04
N SER A 32 -29.38 2.98 9.78
CA SER A 32 -28.73 3.07 8.46
C SER A 32 -28.11 1.75 7.98
N ALA A 33 -27.76 0.85 8.90
CA ALA A 33 -27.10 -0.42 8.61
C ALA A 33 -28.05 -1.62 8.57
N LEU A 34 -29.35 -1.46 8.89
CA LEU A 34 -30.32 -2.57 8.88
C LEU A 34 -30.38 -3.25 7.51
N GLN A 35 -30.46 -2.43 6.46
CA GLN A 35 -30.66 -2.93 5.10
C GLN A 35 -29.46 -3.75 4.58
N SER A 36 -28.23 -3.35 4.92
CA SER A 36 -27.00 -4.08 4.57
C SER A 36 -26.76 -5.26 5.50
N HIS A 37 -27.17 -5.17 6.77
CA HIS A 37 -27.06 -6.26 7.74
C HIS A 37 -27.99 -7.43 7.41
N LEU A 38 -29.23 -7.18 6.99
CA LEU A 38 -30.16 -8.23 6.55
C LEU A 38 -29.60 -9.06 5.38
N LEU A 39 -28.91 -8.41 4.44
CA LEU A 39 -28.25 -9.09 3.32
C LEU A 39 -27.12 -10.02 3.78
N ARG A 40 -26.39 -9.65 4.84
CA ARG A 40 -25.33 -10.50 5.43
C ARG A 40 -25.88 -11.80 6.01
N HIS A 41 -27.11 -11.76 6.56
CA HIS A 41 -27.82 -12.94 7.05
C HIS A 41 -28.61 -13.68 5.96
N LYS A 42 -28.38 -13.35 4.69
CA LYS A 42 -29.07 -13.96 3.53
C LYS A 42 -30.59 -13.80 3.56
N ILE A 43 -31.08 -12.70 4.14
CA ILE A 43 -32.51 -12.37 4.18
C ILE A 43 -32.79 -11.46 2.99
N TYR A 44 -33.54 -11.99 2.03
CA TYR A 44 -33.79 -11.35 0.73
C TYR A 44 -35.29 -11.15 0.48
N ARG A 45 -35.60 -10.35 -0.56
CA ARG A 45 -36.95 -10.19 -1.12
C ARG A 45 -38.00 -9.82 -0.07
N GLU A 46 -39.12 -10.52 -0.04
CA GLU A 46 -40.31 -10.22 0.75
C GLU A 46 -40.03 -10.22 2.26
N ASP A 47 -39.25 -11.19 2.76
CA ASP A 47 -38.84 -11.27 4.16
C ASP A 47 -38.07 -10.01 4.61
N ARG A 48 -37.20 -9.49 3.72
CA ARG A 48 -36.44 -8.27 3.98
C ARG A 48 -37.36 -7.07 4.06
N GLN A 49 -38.34 -6.95 3.17
CA GLN A 49 -39.27 -5.83 3.17
C GLN A 49 -40.15 -5.84 4.42
N GLN A 50 -40.72 -7.00 4.76
CA GLN A 50 -41.53 -7.17 5.97
C GLN A 50 -40.76 -6.82 7.25
N LEU A 51 -39.49 -7.22 7.34
CA LEU A 51 -38.64 -6.88 8.49
C LEU A 51 -38.31 -5.39 8.55
N LEU A 52 -37.99 -4.76 7.42
CA LEU A 52 -37.74 -3.33 7.38
C LEU A 52 -39.00 -2.54 7.78
N ASP A 53 -40.17 -2.94 7.30
CA ASP A 53 -41.44 -2.31 7.67
C ASP A 53 -41.72 -2.47 9.18
N CYS A 54 -41.43 -3.64 9.75
CA CYS A 54 -41.51 -3.88 11.19
C CYS A 54 -40.50 -3.02 11.97
N PHE A 55 -39.24 -2.94 11.53
CA PHE A 55 -38.20 -2.17 12.20
C PHE A 55 -38.44 -0.65 12.14
N ASN A 56 -39.06 -0.16 11.07
CA ASN A 56 -39.44 1.25 10.93
C ASN A 56 -40.48 1.69 11.97
N GLN A 57 -41.26 0.76 12.51
CA GLN A 57 -42.22 1.03 13.60
C GLN A 57 -41.54 1.06 14.98
N LEU A 58 -40.27 0.65 15.09
CA LEU A 58 -39.52 0.62 16.34
C LEU A 58 -38.73 1.91 16.55
N ASN A 59 -38.66 2.36 17.80
CA ASN A 59 -37.81 3.48 18.19
C ASN A 59 -36.36 3.04 18.40
N ILE A 60 -35.64 2.79 17.29
CA ILE A 60 -34.20 2.46 17.35
C ILE A 60 -33.39 3.76 17.47
N LEU A 61 -32.58 3.89 18.50
CA LEU A 61 -31.71 5.03 18.76
C LEU A 61 -30.38 4.90 18.01
N GLU A 62 -29.79 6.03 17.64
CA GLU A 62 -28.45 6.07 17.06
C GLU A 62 -27.37 5.88 18.13
N PRO A 63 -26.16 5.43 17.76
CA PRO A 63 -25.13 5.01 18.73
C PRO A 63 -24.77 6.02 19.80
N ASP A 64 -24.92 7.31 19.54
CA ASP A 64 -24.54 8.38 20.47
C ASP A 64 -25.67 8.64 21.50
N ASP A 65 -26.93 8.38 21.12
CA ASP A 65 -28.14 8.63 21.91
C ASP A 65 -28.56 7.44 22.79
N VAL A 66 -27.97 6.26 22.57
CA VAL A 66 -28.26 5.08 23.39
C VAL A 66 -27.79 5.31 24.84
N PRO A 67 -28.66 5.19 25.86
CA PRO A 67 -28.24 5.31 27.25
C PRO A 67 -27.36 4.12 27.64
N LEU A 68 -26.26 4.39 28.35
CA LEU A 68 -25.41 3.33 28.87
C LEU A 68 -26.06 2.70 30.12
N PRO A 69 -26.03 1.37 30.26
CA PRO A 69 -26.54 0.69 31.45
C PRO A 69 -25.74 1.08 32.70
N ASP A 70 -26.36 0.97 33.87
CA ASP A 70 -25.67 1.10 35.15
C ASP A 70 -24.52 0.07 35.24
N PRO A 71 -23.33 0.43 35.73
CA PRO A 71 -22.19 -0.49 35.91
C PRO A 71 -22.48 -1.78 36.71
N LYS A 72 -23.56 -1.83 37.49
CA LYS A 72 -24.02 -3.02 38.24
C LYS A 72 -25.13 -3.79 37.56
N SER A 73 -25.50 -3.43 36.34
CA SER A 73 -26.55 -4.12 35.59
C SER A 73 -26.14 -5.55 35.21
N PRO A 74 -27.10 -6.48 35.14
CA PRO A 74 -26.86 -7.81 34.59
C PRO A 74 -26.53 -7.70 33.08
N PRO A 75 -25.82 -8.69 32.51
CA PRO A 75 -25.50 -8.70 31.09
C PRO A 75 -26.76 -8.62 30.22
N ILE A 76 -26.71 -7.78 29.19
CA ILE A 76 -27.78 -7.66 28.21
C ILE A 76 -27.76 -8.89 27.32
N ASP A 77 -28.88 -9.60 27.30
CA ASP A 77 -29.10 -10.79 26.46
C ASP A 77 -28.91 -10.45 24.97
N GLY A 78 -28.22 -11.35 24.26
CA GLY A 78 -27.87 -11.19 22.85
C GLY A 78 -26.57 -10.43 22.55
N LEU A 79 -25.90 -9.82 23.54
CA LEU A 79 -24.59 -9.18 23.37
C LEU A 79 -23.44 -10.07 23.88
N GLU A 80 -22.27 -9.95 23.26
CA GLU A 80 -21.07 -10.68 23.67
C GLU A 80 -20.44 -10.07 24.94
N ILE A 81 -20.14 -10.93 25.92
CA ILE A 81 -19.37 -10.56 27.12
C ILE A 81 -17.88 -10.70 26.83
N ILE A 82 -17.13 -9.63 27.07
CA ILE A 82 -15.70 -9.53 26.76
C ILE A 82 -14.94 -9.27 28.08
N SER A 83 -13.79 -9.91 28.27
CA SER A 83 -12.85 -9.51 29.34
C SER A 83 -12.16 -8.21 28.95
N GLY A 84 -12.24 -7.20 29.81
CA GLY A 84 -11.59 -5.91 29.59
C GLY A 84 -11.04 -5.32 30.88
N PHE A 85 -10.65 -4.05 30.81
CA PHE A 85 -9.94 -3.34 31.86
C PHE A 85 -10.63 -2.02 32.18
N SER A 86 -10.78 -1.72 33.47
CA SER A 86 -11.18 -0.41 33.97
C SER A 86 -9.98 0.31 34.58
N CYS A 87 -9.84 1.60 34.29
CA CYS A 87 -8.86 2.44 34.97
C CYS A 87 -9.23 2.56 36.45
N THR A 88 -8.25 2.47 37.37
CA THR A 88 -8.50 2.65 38.82
C THR A 88 -8.04 4.02 39.32
N MET A 89 -7.64 4.92 38.42
CA MET A 89 -7.24 6.27 38.78
C MET A 89 -8.45 7.07 39.29
N PRO A 90 -8.34 7.81 40.41
CA PRO A 90 -9.44 8.61 40.94
C PRO A 90 -10.00 9.56 39.89
N GLY A 91 -11.31 9.49 39.65
CA GLY A 91 -11.99 10.33 38.64
C GLY A 91 -11.88 9.86 37.19
N CYS A 92 -11.25 8.71 36.91
CA CYS A 92 -11.14 8.16 35.55
C CYS A 92 -12.05 6.94 35.36
N GLU A 93 -13.08 7.08 34.53
CA GLU A 93 -14.05 6.02 34.22
C GLU A 93 -13.76 5.29 32.90
N ARG A 94 -12.51 5.35 32.41
CA ARG A 94 -12.15 4.78 31.11
C ARG A 94 -12.15 3.25 31.14
N LEU A 95 -12.83 2.65 30.16
CA LEU A 95 -12.93 1.20 29.93
C LEU A 95 -12.26 0.82 28.60
N CYS A 96 -11.48 -0.26 28.59
CA CYS A 96 -10.81 -0.76 27.40
C CYS A 96 -10.99 -2.28 27.25
N GLY A 97 -11.20 -2.76 26.02
CA GLY A 97 -11.23 -4.20 25.73
C GLY A 97 -9.85 -4.89 25.73
N SER A 98 -8.74 -4.16 25.93
CA SER A 98 -7.40 -4.76 25.97
C SER A 98 -6.43 -4.04 26.92
N SER A 99 -5.50 -4.80 27.49
CA SER A 99 -4.48 -4.30 28.42
C SER A 99 -3.56 -3.28 27.73
N LYS A 100 -3.19 -3.53 26.46
CA LYS A 100 -2.36 -2.62 25.66
C LYS A 100 -2.98 -1.23 25.52
N ARG A 101 -4.28 -1.14 25.24
CA ARG A 101 -5.00 0.14 25.16
C ARG A 101 -5.12 0.82 26.51
N MET A 102 -5.28 0.06 27.59
CA MET A 102 -5.29 0.62 28.94
C MET A 102 -3.94 1.24 29.32
N ARG A 103 -2.82 0.57 29.01
CA ARG A 103 -1.47 1.12 29.24
C ARG A 103 -1.23 2.42 28.47
N LEU A 104 -1.64 2.46 27.20
CA LEU A 104 -1.55 3.67 26.37
C LEU A 104 -2.37 4.82 26.97
N HIS A 105 -3.62 4.56 27.35
CA HIS A 105 -4.46 5.54 28.03
C HIS A 105 -3.82 6.07 29.32
N GLN A 106 -3.26 5.18 30.14
CA GLN A 106 -2.59 5.56 31.38
C GLN A 106 -1.35 6.45 31.12
N SER A 107 -0.57 6.15 30.08
CA SER A 107 0.58 7.00 29.72
C SER A 107 0.18 8.37 29.20
N GLU A 108 -0.92 8.47 28.45
CA GLU A 108 -1.37 9.72 27.83
C GLU A 108 -2.16 10.62 28.80
N ALA A 109 -3.05 10.03 29.60
CA ALA A 109 -4.02 10.78 30.42
C ALA A 109 -3.57 10.98 31.87
N HIS A 110 -2.60 10.18 32.35
CA HIS A 110 -2.20 10.18 33.76
C HIS A 110 -0.70 10.43 33.97
N GLU A 111 0.07 10.74 32.90
CA GLU A 111 1.52 11.06 32.93
C GLU A 111 2.36 10.11 33.81
N LEU A 112 1.92 8.86 33.99
CA LEU A 112 2.64 7.86 34.77
C LEU A 112 3.82 7.33 33.93
N GLY A 113 4.89 8.11 33.91
CA GLY A 113 6.17 7.73 33.34
C GLY A 113 6.80 6.59 34.12
N ASN A 114 6.62 5.36 33.62
CA ASN A 114 7.46 4.16 33.78
C ASN A 114 8.11 3.86 35.16
N ARG A 115 7.57 4.40 36.26
CA ARG A 115 8.07 4.22 37.62
C ARG A 115 6.99 3.53 38.45
N LEU A 116 7.19 2.23 38.62
CA LEU A 116 6.73 1.42 39.76
C LEU A 116 5.30 1.74 40.22
N CYS A 117 4.29 1.27 39.49
CA CYS A 117 2.95 1.19 40.04
C CYS A 117 2.30 -0.14 39.64
N SER A 118 2.18 -1.01 40.63
CA SER A 118 1.40 -2.24 40.60
C SER A 118 -0.02 -1.94 40.14
N SER A 119 -0.34 -2.36 38.91
CA SER A 119 -1.70 -2.63 38.42
C SER A 119 -2.76 -1.56 38.73
N SER A 120 -2.59 -0.32 38.22
CA SER A 120 -3.65 0.73 38.21
C SER A 120 -4.79 0.44 37.21
N SER A 121 -5.07 -0.84 36.98
CA SER A 121 -6.12 -1.33 36.10
C SER A 121 -6.74 -2.56 36.72
N ARG A 122 -8.07 -2.61 36.76
CA ARG A 122 -8.83 -3.76 37.26
C ARG A 122 -9.44 -4.50 36.07
N GLU A 123 -9.34 -5.83 36.07
CA GLU A 123 -10.04 -6.65 35.08
C GLU A 123 -11.54 -6.67 35.39
N VAL A 124 -12.35 -6.45 34.35
CA VAL A 124 -13.80 -6.34 34.45
C VAL A 124 -14.45 -7.05 33.25
N LYS A 125 -15.69 -7.52 33.44
CA LYS A 125 -16.51 -8.03 32.34
C LYS A 125 -17.23 -6.86 31.69
N LEU A 126 -17.07 -6.74 30.37
CA LEU A 126 -17.60 -5.64 29.57
C LEU A 126 -18.57 -6.18 28.53
N GLN A 127 -19.56 -5.36 28.18
CA GLN A 127 -20.34 -5.50 26.95
C GLN A 127 -20.30 -4.18 26.17
N THR A 128 -20.70 -4.23 24.91
CA THR A 128 -20.90 -3.05 24.08
C THR A 128 -22.05 -3.27 23.11
N PHE A 129 -22.80 -2.22 22.81
CA PHE A 129 -23.87 -2.29 21.81
C PHE A 129 -23.30 -2.34 20.39
N PHE A 130 -22.30 -1.51 20.06
CA PHE A 130 -21.83 -1.34 18.69
C PHE A 130 -20.36 -1.72 18.53
N ARG A 131 -19.96 -2.08 17.30
CA ARG A 131 -18.56 -2.36 16.93
C ARG A 131 -18.03 -1.27 15.99
N GLY A 132 -16.71 -1.11 15.89
CA GLY A 132 -16.05 -0.14 15.00
C GLY A 132 -15.57 1.13 15.72
N THR A 133 -15.81 2.30 15.14
CA THR A 133 -15.32 3.60 15.66
C THR A 133 -16.18 4.14 16.80
N LYS A 134 -17.47 3.77 16.88
CA LYS A 134 -18.42 4.21 17.91
C LYS A 134 -18.60 3.20 19.05
N ILE A 135 -17.51 2.56 19.49
CA ILE A 135 -17.56 1.58 20.58
C ILE A 135 -17.65 2.30 21.93
N ARG A 136 -18.69 1.98 22.70
CA ARG A 136 -18.83 2.38 24.11
C ARG A 136 -18.98 1.12 24.96
N TYR A 137 -18.03 0.89 25.85
CA TYR A 137 -18.07 -0.25 26.77
C TYR A 137 -18.83 0.13 28.04
N PHE A 138 -19.50 -0.85 28.64
CA PHE A 138 -20.07 -0.74 29.97
C PHE A 138 -19.78 -2.03 30.76
N ILE A 139 -19.66 -1.90 32.08
CA ILE A 139 -19.38 -3.03 32.98
C ILE A 139 -20.67 -3.81 33.21
N VAL A 140 -20.56 -5.13 33.26
CA VAL A 140 -21.66 -6.03 33.61
C VAL A 140 -21.24 -6.98 34.71
N THR A 141 -22.17 -7.32 35.61
CA THR A 141 -21.93 -8.31 36.65
C THR A 141 -22.58 -9.62 36.24
N PRO A 142 -21.83 -10.66 35.85
CA PRO A 142 -22.42 -11.95 35.53
C PRO A 142 -23.10 -12.54 36.78
N ASP A 143 -24.27 -13.14 36.59
CA ASP A 143 -24.98 -13.86 37.66
C ASP A 143 -24.17 -15.11 38.04
N PRO A 144 -23.79 -15.31 39.32
CA PRO A 144 -23.00 -16.46 39.76
C PRO A 144 -23.64 -17.82 39.46
N MET A 145 -24.95 -17.89 39.14
CA MET A 145 -25.59 -19.15 38.74
C MET A 145 -25.35 -19.56 37.27
N ALA A 146 -24.84 -18.68 36.42
CA ALA A 146 -24.58 -18.99 34.99
C ALA A 146 -23.15 -19.51 34.70
N GLU A 147 -22.24 -19.46 35.68
CA GLU A 147 -20.83 -19.84 35.49
C GLU A 147 -20.58 -21.36 35.42
N ALA A 148 -21.57 -22.21 35.72
CA ALA A 148 -21.40 -23.67 35.69
C ALA A 148 -21.33 -24.28 34.27
N THR A 149 -21.72 -23.56 33.22
CA THR A 149 -21.84 -24.14 31.86
C THR A 149 -20.78 -23.64 30.86
N GLN A 150 -19.95 -22.66 31.23
CA GLN A 150 -18.88 -22.14 30.35
C GLN A 150 -17.46 -22.43 30.86
N SER A 151 -17.31 -23.02 32.05
CA SER A 151 -16.01 -23.35 32.64
C SER A 151 -15.50 -24.74 32.20
N LYS A 152 -15.29 -24.92 30.89
CA LYS A 152 -14.35 -25.92 30.33
C LYS A 152 -13.78 -25.37 29.02
N ARG A 153 -12.63 -24.69 29.14
CA ARG A 153 -11.67 -24.17 28.14
C ARG A 153 -11.49 -22.66 28.37
N GLN A 154 -10.49 -22.12 29.06
CA GLN A 154 -9.21 -22.61 29.59
C GLN A 154 -8.83 -21.62 30.73
N ASN A 155 -8.32 -22.13 31.85
CA ASN A 155 -7.45 -21.37 32.75
C ASN A 155 -6.20 -22.21 32.93
N ASN A 156 -5.06 -21.75 32.40
CA ASN A 156 -3.79 -21.64 33.13
C ASN A 156 -2.66 -21.12 32.22
N PRO A 157 -1.64 -20.46 32.82
CA PRO A 157 -1.26 -19.11 32.44
C PRO A 157 0.05 -19.05 31.67
N SER A 158 0.21 -17.92 30.99
CA SER A 158 1.40 -17.41 30.33
C SER A 158 2.71 -17.54 31.12
N GLN A 159 3.77 -17.93 30.42
CA GLN A 159 5.07 -17.24 30.48
C GLN A 159 5.80 -17.34 29.12
N GLU A 160 6.45 -16.24 28.74
CA GLU A 160 7.01 -15.90 27.43
C GLU A 160 8.21 -16.77 27.02
N ASN A 161 8.30 -17.19 25.74
CA ASN A 161 9.23 -16.61 24.76
C ASN A 161 9.26 -17.37 23.41
N ASP A 162 9.19 -16.55 22.36
CA ASP A 162 10.02 -16.51 21.14
C ASP A 162 10.21 -17.74 20.22
N ARG A 163 10.07 -17.43 18.92
CA ARG A 163 10.55 -18.14 17.71
C ARG A 163 9.94 -19.50 17.34
N GLY A 164 9.47 -19.53 16.10
CA GLY A 164 8.77 -20.66 15.49
C GLY A 164 9.66 -21.79 15.00
N LYS A 165 9.01 -22.83 14.48
CA LYS A 165 9.36 -23.56 13.25
C LYS A 165 8.30 -24.62 12.94
N ASN A 166 8.29 -24.92 11.64
CA ASN A 166 7.50 -25.86 10.86
C ASN A 166 7.54 -27.33 11.32
N TYR A 167 6.80 -28.13 10.53
CA TYR A 167 6.88 -29.59 10.29
C TYR A 167 5.88 -30.37 11.15
N GLU A 168 4.77 -30.80 10.55
CA GLU A 168 4.64 -31.99 9.70
C GLU A 168 4.31 -33.23 10.56
N GLU A 169 3.22 -33.86 10.13
CA GLU A 169 3.13 -35.29 9.92
C GLU A 169 2.89 -36.27 11.09
N VAL A 170 1.72 -36.90 10.90
CA VAL A 170 1.32 -38.31 11.05
C VAL A 170 1.10 -38.94 12.43
N ASN A 171 0.06 -39.78 12.35
CA ASN A 171 -0.15 -41.07 12.99
C ASN A 171 -0.94 -41.04 14.29
N ASP A 172 -1.90 -41.92 14.54
CA ASP A 172 -2.61 -42.94 13.75
C ASP A 172 -3.56 -43.58 14.78
N VAL A 173 -4.84 -43.84 14.47
CA VAL A 173 -5.63 -45.02 14.94
C VAL A 173 -6.94 -45.10 14.13
N GLN A 174 -6.83 -45.64 12.92
CA GLN A 174 -7.43 -46.90 12.43
C GLN A 174 -8.73 -47.48 13.05
N MET A 175 -9.75 -47.72 12.20
CA MET A 175 -10.55 -48.96 12.00
C MET A 175 -11.86 -48.64 11.24
N ASP A 176 -12.43 -49.40 10.29
CA ASP A 176 -12.10 -50.67 9.64
C ASP A 176 -12.98 -50.80 8.34
N TYR A 177 -12.30 -51.23 7.28
CA TYR A 177 -12.57 -51.80 5.94
C TYR A 177 -13.91 -51.73 5.18
N GLY A 178 -13.79 -51.27 3.92
CA GLY A 178 -14.63 -51.60 2.75
C GLY A 178 -13.90 -51.28 1.42
N ASP A 179 -13.73 -52.30 0.56
CA ASP A 179 -12.83 -52.46 -0.61
C ASP A 179 -12.84 -51.35 -1.71
N PRO A 180 -11.71 -51.09 -2.42
CA PRO A 180 -11.46 -49.88 -3.19
C PRO A 180 -11.60 -50.08 -4.71
N ARG A 181 -12.39 -49.21 -5.36
CA ARG A 181 -12.26 -48.84 -6.79
C ARG A 181 -13.22 -47.70 -7.12
N CYS A 182 -12.80 -46.46 -6.88
CA CYS A 182 -13.23 -45.30 -7.67
C CYS A 182 -12.36 -44.08 -7.35
N ILE A 183 -11.39 -43.82 -8.21
CA ILE A 183 -10.62 -42.58 -8.24
C ILE A 183 -11.54 -41.49 -8.83
N ILE A 184 -12.01 -40.54 -8.01
CA ILE A 184 -12.47 -39.25 -8.54
C ILE A 184 -11.28 -38.30 -8.47
N SER A 185 -10.60 -38.20 -9.61
CA SER A 185 -9.57 -37.22 -9.92
C SER A 185 -10.15 -35.81 -9.79
N VAL A 186 -9.80 -35.08 -8.72
CA VAL A 186 -10.02 -33.63 -8.67
C VAL A 186 -9.03 -32.98 -9.65
N LYS A 187 -9.54 -32.60 -10.81
CA LYS A 187 -8.79 -31.86 -11.83
C LYS A 187 -8.27 -30.54 -11.23
N ARG A 188 -6.95 -30.36 -11.27
CA ARG A 188 -6.34 -29.01 -11.29
C ARG A 188 -6.98 -28.22 -12.44
N PRO A 189 -7.29 -26.93 -12.28
CA PRO A 189 -7.63 -26.09 -13.42
C PRO A 189 -6.40 -26.03 -14.33
N SER A 190 -6.49 -26.73 -15.47
CA SER A 190 -5.63 -26.47 -16.61
C SER A 190 -6.06 -25.14 -17.20
N PHE A 191 -5.22 -24.11 -17.07
CA PHE A 191 -5.47 -22.81 -17.68
C PHE A 191 -5.14 -22.88 -19.16
N ASP A 192 -6.17 -22.81 -20.00
CA ASP A 192 -6.05 -22.53 -21.43
C ASP A 192 -5.99 -21.00 -21.61
N PRO A 193 -4.93 -20.44 -22.22
CA PRO A 193 -4.80 -18.99 -22.44
C PRO A 193 -5.90 -18.37 -23.32
N ASN A 194 -6.77 -19.18 -23.94
CA ASN A 194 -7.75 -18.71 -24.92
C ASN A 194 -9.19 -18.53 -24.41
N GLU A 195 -9.51 -18.88 -23.15
CA GLU A 195 -10.85 -18.60 -22.58
C GLU A 195 -10.86 -17.31 -21.76
N VAL A 196 -10.91 -16.16 -22.43
CA VAL A 196 -11.16 -14.86 -21.79
C VAL A 196 -12.66 -14.56 -21.83
N SER A 197 -13.38 -14.90 -20.75
CA SER A 197 -14.71 -14.32 -20.51
C SER A 197 -14.57 -12.87 -19.98
N PRO A 198 -15.41 -11.90 -20.40
CA PRO A 198 -15.16 -10.48 -20.17
C PRO A 198 -15.64 -9.96 -18.80
N ALA A 199 -16.33 -10.78 -18.01
CA ALA A 199 -16.90 -10.35 -16.74
C ALA A 199 -15.92 -10.64 -15.59
N MET A 200 -15.41 -9.59 -14.95
CA MET A 200 -14.62 -9.70 -13.73
C MET A 200 -15.52 -10.31 -12.64
N HIS A 201 -15.36 -11.61 -12.37
CA HIS A 201 -16.12 -12.31 -11.34
C HIS A 201 -15.67 -11.80 -9.97
N VAL A 202 -16.54 -11.04 -9.28
CA VAL A 202 -16.24 -10.48 -7.96
C VAL A 202 -16.20 -11.61 -6.94
N ASP A 203 -15.01 -12.18 -6.73
CA ASP A 203 -14.71 -13.16 -5.70
C ASP A 203 -14.10 -12.51 -4.45
N LEU A 204 -13.95 -13.30 -3.38
CA LEU A 204 -13.37 -12.84 -2.12
C LEU A 204 -11.93 -12.34 -2.28
N GLU A 205 -11.19 -12.90 -3.25
CA GLU A 205 -9.80 -12.52 -3.54
C GLU A 205 -9.72 -11.12 -4.16
N THR A 206 -10.60 -10.84 -5.13
CA THR A 206 -10.77 -9.54 -5.77
C THR A 206 -11.11 -8.46 -4.75
N LEU A 207 -12.02 -8.76 -3.81
CA LEU A 207 -12.36 -7.85 -2.71
C LEU A 207 -11.17 -7.62 -1.76
N ASN A 208 -10.32 -8.62 -1.55
CA ASN A 208 -9.12 -8.46 -0.73
C ASN A 208 -8.12 -7.50 -1.38
N TYR A 209 -7.83 -7.65 -2.68
CA TYR A 209 -6.96 -6.70 -3.40
C TYR A 209 -7.55 -5.29 -3.46
N PHE A 210 -8.87 -5.19 -3.63
CA PHE A 210 -9.54 -3.89 -3.63
C PHE A 210 -9.43 -3.19 -2.28
N ASN A 211 -9.71 -3.92 -1.19
CA ASN A 211 -9.54 -3.41 0.16
C ASN A 211 -8.08 -3.04 0.45
N GLN A 212 -7.13 -3.88 0.04
CA GLN A 212 -5.71 -3.58 0.14
C GLN A 212 -5.34 -2.29 -0.60
N PHE A 213 -5.90 -2.09 -1.80
CA PHE A 213 -5.64 -0.90 -2.58
C PHE A 213 -6.10 0.36 -1.84
N ILE A 214 -7.36 0.38 -1.39
CA ILE A 214 -7.97 1.55 -0.76
C ILE A 214 -7.33 1.86 0.60
N MET A 215 -6.97 0.84 1.37
CA MET A 215 -6.52 1.03 2.75
C MET A 215 -5.01 1.25 2.87
N ILE A 216 -4.22 0.74 1.93
CA ILE A 216 -2.76 0.71 2.07
C ILE A 216 -2.08 1.14 0.76
N THR A 217 -2.29 0.42 -0.34
CA THR A 217 -1.46 0.61 -1.54
C THR A 217 -1.53 2.02 -2.11
N CYS A 218 -2.71 2.62 -2.18
CA CYS A 218 -2.90 3.97 -2.72
C CYS A 218 -2.09 5.04 -1.96
N HIS A 219 -1.79 4.82 -0.68
CA HIS A 219 -0.99 5.72 0.16
C HIS A 219 0.52 5.50 0.03
N THR A 220 0.94 4.38 -0.56
CA THR A 220 2.35 4.06 -0.85
C THR A 220 2.80 4.49 -2.25
N LEU A 221 1.85 4.86 -3.11
CA LEU A 221 2.11 5.31 -4.47
C LEU A 221 2.47 6.80 -4.49
N PRO A 222 3.24 7.25 -5.49
CA PRO A 222 3.63 8.65 -5.59
C PRO A 222 2.40 9.54 -5.80
N LEU A 223 2.43 10.72 -5.16
CA LEU A 223 1.42 11.75 -5.36
C LEU A 223 1.53 12.32 -6.76
N LEU A 224 0.40 12.39 -7.46
CA LEU A 224 0.34 12.74 -8.87
C LEU A 224 0.16 14.26 -9.00
N ARG A 225 0.97 14.93 -9.82
CA ARG A 225 0.83 16.36 -10.07
C ARG A 225 0.23 16.58 -11.45
N VAL A 226 -1.00 17.06 -11.50
CA VAL A 226 -1.56 17.58 -12.75
C VAL A 226 -1.31 19.09 -12.78
N ASP A 227 -0.55 19.52 -13.79
CA ASP A 227 -0.36 20.92 -14.17
C ASP A 227 0.07 21.89 -13.04
N GLY A 228 0.90 21.41 -12.11
CA GLY A 228 1.57 22.25 -11.12
C GLY A 228 0.66 22.88 -10.06
N SER A 229 -0.63 22.53 -10.02
CA SER A 229 -1.61 23.20 -9.15
C SER A 229 -2.55 22.25 -8.40
N SER A 230 -2.69 20.99 -8.80
CA SER A 230 -3.47 19.99 -8.03
C SER A 230 -2.70 18.69 -7.82
N VAL A 231 -2.69 18.24 -6.55
CA VAL A 231 -2.20 16.92 -6.18
C VAL A 231 -3.37 15.95 -6.32
N GLN A 232 -3.34 15.13 -7.37
CA GLN A 232 -4.30 14.03 -7.52
C GLN A 232 -3.94 12.92 -6.55
N SER A 233 -4.95 12.39 -5.88
CA SER A 233 -4.81 11.25 -4.98
C SER A 233 -5.39 10.01 -5.62
N TRP A 234 -4.65 8.90 -5.53
CA TRP A 234 -5.09 7.59 -6.00
C TRP A 234 -6.45 7.18 -5.42
N GLN A 235 -6.82 7.69 -4.24
CA GLN A 235 -8.10 7.42 -3.61
C GLN A 235 -9.26 8.29 -4.15
N SER A 236 -9.02 9.58 -4.42
CA SER A 236 -10.06 10.52 -4.89
C SER A 236 -10.30 10.47 -6.39
N ASP A 237 -9.30 10.09 -7.17
CA ASP A 237 -9.35 10.21 -8.63
C ASP A 237 -9.44 8.85 -9.31
N VAL A 238 -8.55 7.90 -8.96
CA VAL A 238 -8.50 6.58 -9.61
C VAL A 238 -9.65 5.67 -9.17
N ILE A 239 -9.99 5.63 -7.88
CA ILE A 239 -11.05 4.73 -7.38
C ILE A 239 -12.44 5.06 -7.94
N PRO A 240 -12.91 6.32 -7.95
CA PRO A 240 -14.22 6.64 -8.52
C PRO A 240 -14.31 6.28 -10.01
N LEU A 241 -13.23 6.49 -10.77
CA LEU A 241 -13.18 6.11 -12.19
C LEU A 241 -13.22 4.58 -12.36
N ALA A 242 -12.58 3.81 -11.46
CA ALA A 242 -12.60 2.34 -11.49
C ALA A 242 -13.97 1.75 -11.14
N LEU A 243 -14.77 2.44 -10.32
CA LEU A 243 -16.09 1.99 -9.89
C LEU A 243 -17.22 2.37 -10.87
N GLN A 244 -16.98 3.22 -11.85
CA GLN A 244 -17.98 3.57 -12.87
C GLN A 244 -18.25 2.40 -13.82
N SER A 245 -19.45 2.37 -14.41
CA SER A 245 -20.01 1.24 -15.17
C SER A 245 -19.23 0.83 -16.43
N GLN A 246 -18.27 1.63 -16.90
CA GLN A 246 -17.34 1.30 -17.99
C GLN A 246 -15.92 0.93 -17.50
N GLY A 247 -15.69 0.90 -16.19
CA GLY A 247 -14.37 0.85 -15.54
C GLY A 247 -13.89 -0.54 -15.08
N GLN A 248 -14.54 -1.64 -15.47
CA GLN A 248 -14.11 -2.99 -15.04
C GLN A 248 -12.67 -3.32 -15.44
N TRP A 249 -12.26 -2.93 -16.65
CA TRP A 249 -10.87 -3.09 -17.10
C TRP A 249 -9.91 -2.15 -16.34
N PHE A 250 -10.36 -0.96 -15.97
CA PHE A 250 -9.58 0.01 -15.21
C PHE A 250 -9.35 -0.47 -13.77
N MET A 251 -10.37 -1.09 -13.17
CA MET A 251 -10.27 -1.80 -11.89
C MET A 251 -9.19 -2.88 -11.92
N CYS A 252 -9.06 -3.63 -13.02
CA CYS A 252 -7.98 -4.63 -13.16
C CYS A 252 -6.59 -4.00 -12.96
N GLY A 253 -6.38 -2.76 -13.42
CA GLY A 253 -5.14 -2.03 -13.20
C GLY A 253 -4.89 -1.73 -11.72
N ALA A 254 -5.88 -1.20 -11.00
CA ALA A 254 -5.77 -0.94 -9.57
C ALA A 254 -5.53 -2.23 -8.75
N LEU A 255 -6.26 -3.30 -9.06
CA LEU A 255 -6.09 -4.60 -8.41
C LEU A 255 -4.72 -5.22 -8.71
N ALA A 256 -4.20 -5.05 -9.94
CA ALA A 256 -2.86 -5.52 -10.29
C ALA A 256 -1.79 -4.82 -9.44
N ILE A 257 -1.89 -3.49 -9.27
CA ILE A 257 -0.97 -2.73 -8.42
C ILE A 257 -1.05 -3.23 -6.97
N ALA A 258 -2.25 -3.46 -6.43
CA ALA A 258 -2.41 -4.00 -5.08
C ALA A 258 -1.84 -5.42 -4.93
N ALA A 259 -2.03 -6.27 -5.93
CA ALA A 259 -1.47 -7.62 -5.93
C ALA A 259 0.07 -7.59 -5.96
N TYR A 260 0.68 -6.73 -6.80
CA TYR A 260 2.13 -6.54 -6.76
C TYR A 260 2.64 -5.98 -5.43
N HIS A 261 1.91 -5.04 -4.82
CA HIS A 261 2.27 -4.51 -3.51
C HIS A 261 2.24 -5.59 -2.42
N LEU A 262 1.24 -6.48 -2.44
CA LEU A 262 1.20 -7.65 -1.56
C LEU A 262 2.33 -8.62 -1.85
N ALA A 263 2.70 -8.81 -3.12
CA ALA A 263 3.86 -9.63 -3.46
C ALA A 263 5.17 -9.03 -2.92
N ALA A 264 5.35 -7.71 -3.00
CA ALA A 264 6.53 -7.02 -2.48
C ALA A 264 6.62 -7.13 -0.94
N THR A 265 5.48 -7.10 -0.25
CA THR A 265 5.41 -7.13 1.22
C THR A 265 5.24 -8.53 1.82
N ALA A 266 5.03 -9.56 0.99
CA ALA A 266 4.81 -10.93 1.46
C ALA A 266 6.07 -11.56 2.07
N HIS A 267 5.87 -12.31 3.16
CA HIS A 267 6.95 -13.00 3.87
C HIS A 267 7.22 -14.42 3.33
N SER A 268 6.26 -15.07 2.67
CA SER A 268 6.41 -16.42 2.13
C SER A 268 6.58 -16.40 0.60
N THR A 269 7.45 -17.27 0.09
CA THR A 269 7.68 -17.43 -1.36
C THR A 269 6.39 -17.81 -2.08
N ASP A 270 5.56 -18.67 -1.49
CA ASP A 270 4.29 -19.07 -2.07
C ASP A 270 3.32 -17.90 -2.22
N ALA A 271 3.23 -17.01 -1.22
CA ALA A 271 2.40 -15.81 -1.32
C ALA A 271 2.95 -14.83 -2.35
N LYS A 272 4.30 -14.66 -2.42
CA LYS A 272 4.93 -13.85 -3.48
C LYS A 272 4.56 -14.36 -4.87
N VAL A 273 4.68 -15.67 -5.12
CA VAL A 273 4.36 -16.30 -6.41
C VAL A 273 2.88 -16.19 -6.73
N LEU A 274 2.00 -16.44 -5.75
CA LEU A 274 0.55 -16.32 -5.90
C LEU A 274 0.15 -14.90 -6.32
N HIS A 275 0.55 -13.91 -5.54
CA HIS A 275 0.20 -12.51 -5.80
C HIS A 275 0.83 -11.99 -7.09
N THR A 276 2.08 -12.37 -7.40
CA THR A 276 2.74 -12.01 -8.67
C THR A 276 2.01 -12.60 -9.87
N THR A 277 1.61 -13.88 -9.80
CA THR A 277 0.85 -14.54 -10.88
C THR A 277 -0.48 -13.84 -11.10
N ARG A 278 -1.20 -13.53 -10.02
CA ARG A 278 -2.48 -12.82 -10.10
C ARG A 278 -2.31 -11.40 -10.64
N ALA A 279 -1.28 -10.69 -10.20
CA ALA A 279 -0.97 -9.34 -10.67
C ALA A 279 -0.70 -9.33 -12.18
N LYS A 280 0.11 -10.27 -12.70
CA LYS A 280 0.38 -10.41 -14.13
C LYS A 280 -0.89 -10.59 -14.96
N TYR A 281 -1.80 -11.47 -14.51
CA TYR A 281 -3.09 -11.69 -15.18
C TYR A 281 -3.94 -10.40 -15.24
N LEU A 282 -4.05 -9.69 -14.12
CA LEU A 282 -4.80 -8.44 -14.03
C LEU A 282 -4.16 -7.33 -14.87
N SER A 283 -2.83 -7.23 -14.89
CA SER A 283 -2.09 -6.28 -15.73
C SER A 283 -2.30 -6.53 -17.22
N LEU A 284 -2.28 -7.80 -17.65
CA LEU A 284 -2.56 -8.18 -19.04
C LEU A 284 -4.00 -7.82 -19.42
N THR A 285 -4.95 -8.11 -18.54
CA THR A 285 -6.37 -7.76 -18.74
C THR A 285 -6.58 -6.26 -18.86
N PHE A 286 -5.90 -5.47 -18.02
CA PHE A 286 -5.89 -4.01 -18.13
C PHE A 286 -5.33 -3.55 -19.49
N ALA A 287 -4.16 -4.05 -19.89
CA ALA A 287 -3.49 -3.64 -21.12
C ALA A 287 -4.29 -3.99 -22.40
N MET A 288 -4.83 -5.20 -22.48
CA MET A 288 -5.60 -5.69 -23.63
C MET A 288 -6.89 -4.91 -23.86
N ASN A 289 -7.52 -4.41 -22.79
CA ASN A 289 -8.77 -3.67 -22.88
C ASN A 289 -8.51 -2.18 -23.09
N HIS A 290 -7.44 -1.63 -22.50
CA HIS A 290 -7.01 -0.24 -22.75
C HIS A 290 -6.73 -0.01 -24.25
N SER A 291 -6.11 -0.97 -24.95
CA SER A 291 -5.84 -0.86 -26.39
C SER A 291 -7.08 -0.97 -27.30
N LYS A 292 -8.24 -1.39 -26.76
CA LYS A 292 -9.48 -1.61 -27.52
C LYS A 292 -10.48 -0.45 -27.42
N LEU A 293 -10.22 0.55 -26.58
CA LEU A 293 -11.12 1.69 -26.41
C LEU A 293 -10.94 2.72 -27.53
N ASP A 294 -12.03 3.04 -28.21
CA ASP A 294 -12.15 4.23 -29.06
C ASP A 294 -12.10 5.48 -28.15
N THR A 295 -10.91 6.01 -27.92
CA THR A 295 -10.62 7.26 -27.20
C THR A 295 -11.44 7.47 -25.91
N PRO A 296 -10.99 6.92 -24.77
CA PRO A 296 -11.68 7.15 -23.48
C PRO A 296 -11.72 8.65 -23.12
N PRO A 297 -12.66 9.07 -22.25
CA PRO A 297 -12.67 10.42 -21.71
C PRO A 297 -11.30 10.81 -21.14
N GLU A 298 -10.84 12.04 -21.37
CA GLU A 298 -9.52 12.52 -20.92
C GLU A 298 -9.17 12.20 -19.45
N PRO A 299 -10.06 12.34 -18.44
CA PRO A 299 -9.71 11.95 -17.07
C PRO A 299 -9.44 10.44 -16.91
N VAL A 300 -10.14 9.59 -17.65
CA VAL A 300 -9.92 8.12 -17.64
C VAL A 300 -8.63 7.79 -18.37
N LYS A 301 -8.35 8.48 -19.48
CA LYS A 301 -7.14 8.30 -20.27
C LYS A 301 -5.89 8.64 -19.45
N GLU A 302 -5.90 9.78 -18.75
CA GLU A 302 -4.77 10.18 -17.91
C GLU A 302 -4.54 9.21 -16.75
N ALA A 303 -5.60 8.85 -16.04
CA ALA A 303 -5.51 7.88 -14.95
C ALA A 303 -5.05 6.50 -15.44
N ALA A 304 -5.47 6.06 -16.64
CA ALA A 304 -5.00 4.84 -17.28
C ALA A 304 -3.52 4.91 -17.66
N ARG A 305 -3.03 6.04 -18.16
CA ARG A 305 -1.59 6.23 -18.42
C ARG A 305 -0.76 6.13 -17.15
N GLN A 306 -1.23 6.70 -16.04
CA GLN A 306 -0.53 6.65 -14.76
C GLN A 306 -0.52 5.23 -14.17
N VAL A 307 -1.67 4.56 -14.13
CA VAL A 307 -1.78 3.13 -13.73
C VAL A 307 -0.86 2.27 -14.58
N GLY A 308 -0.89 2.46 -15.90
CA GLY A 308 -0.02 1.77 -16.85
C GLY A 308 1.46 2.04 -16.60
N SER A 309 1.82 3.26 -16.20
CA SER A 309 3.21 3.62 -15.89
C SER A 309 3.72 2.94 -14.63
N VAL A 310 2.91 2.88 -13.56
CA VAL A 310 3.25 2.11 -12.35
C VAL A 310 3.43 0.62 -12.68
N LEU A 311 2.47 0.03 -13.42
CA LEU A 311 2.57 -1.37 -13.85
C LEU A 311 3.78 -1.62 -14.75
N THR A 312 4.16 -0.64 -15.58
CA THR A 312 5.37 -0.70 -16.39
C THR A 312 6.60 -0.73 -15.49
N CYS A 313 6.74 0.20 -14.53
CA CYS A 313 7.83 0.16 -13.55
C CYS A 313 7.95 -1.20 -12.84
N ILE A 314 6.82 -1.81 -12.45
CA ILE A 314 6.84 -3.13 -11.81
C ILE A 314 7.24 -4.24 -12.80
N SER A 315 6.76 -4.18 -14.04
CA SER A 315 7.14 -5.13 -15.09
C SER A 315 8.65 -5.06 -15.37
N LEU A 316 9.18 -3.84 -15.43
CA LEU A 316 10.60 -3.54 -15.57
C LEU A 316 11.41 -4.12 -14.40
N ALA A 317 10.92 -4.01 -13.17
CA ALA A 317 11.50 -4.61 -11.95
C ALA A 317 11.46 -6.16 -11.97
N THR A 318 10.38 -6.77 -12.45
CA THR A 318 10.11 -8.20 -12.24
C THR A 318 10.43 -9.12 -13.42
N ASN A 319 10.49 -8.61 -14.66
CA ASN A 319 10.71 -9.44 -15.85
C ASN A 319 12.18 -9.66 -16.19
N SER A 320 12.48 -10.88 -16.66
CA SER A 320 13.80 -11.29 -17.18
C SER A 320 13.83 -11.46 -18.71
N GLU A 321 12.69 -11.59 -19.42
CA GLU A 321 12.74 -12.20 -20.76
C GLU A 321 11.82 -11.66 -21.88
N SER A 322 10.93 -10.66 -21.72
CA SER A 322 9.87 -10.48 -22.75
C SER A 322 9.60 -9.08 -23.31
N HIS A 323 10.18 -7.99 -22.81
CA HIS A 323 10.02 -6.67 -23.44
C HIS A 323 11.38 -5.99 -23.56
N SER A 324 11.55 -5.15 -24.59
CA SER A 324 12.72 -4.34 -24.86
C SER A 324 12.97 -3.35 -23.72
N TRP A 325 13.50 -3.86 -22.61
CA TRP A 325 14.03 -3.06 -21.52
C TRP A 325 15.11 -2.15 -22.10
N ASN A 326 14.91 -0.84 -21.99
CA ASN A 326 15.95 0.13 -22.22
C ASN A 326 15.77 1.36 -21.32
N LEU A 327 16.86 2.10 -21.12
CA LEU A 327 16.91 3.30 -20.29
C LEU A 327 15.86 4.35 -20.72
N HIS A 328 15.61 4.48 -22.02
CA HIS A 328 14.65 5.42 -22.58
C HIS A 328 13.20 5.06 -22.20
N THR A 329 12.83 3.78 -22.20
CA THR A 329 11.52 3.29 -21.74
C THR A 329 11.29 3.65 -20.29
N PHE A 330 12.30 3.51 -19.42
CA PHE A 330 12.19 3.92 -18.03
C PHE A 330 11.95 5.44 -17.91
N MET A 331 12.75 6.26 -18.59
CA MET A 331 12.58 7.72 -18.57
C MET A 331 11.19 8.14 -19.05
N GLY A 332 10.71 7.57 -20.17
CA GLY A 332 9.38 7.81 -20.70
C GLY A 332 8.28 7.43 -19.70
N THR A 333 8.41 6.26 -19.07
CA THR A 333 7.47 5.78 -18.05
C THR A 333 7.39 6.73 -16.85
N VAL A 334 8.53 7.21 -16.34
CA VAL A 334 8.55 8.16 -15.22
C VAL A 334 7.93 9.51 -15.62
N ARG A 335 8.18 10.00 -16.83
CA ARG A 335 7.56 11.25 -17.33
C ARG A 335 6.05 11.13 -17.44
N THR A 336 5.56 10.01 -17.97
CA THR A 336 4.12 9.72 -18.04
C THR A 336 3.51 9.59 -16.65
N LEU A 337 4.19 8.95 -15.70
CA LEU A 337 3.71 8.81 -14.33
C LEU A 337 3.53 10.16 -13.61
N VAL A 338 4.37 11.16 -13.92
CA VAL A 338 4.26 12.52 -13.35
C VAL A 338 3.27 13.40 -14.12
N GLY A 339 2.61 12.88 -15.17
CA GLY A 339 1.62 13.63 -15.95
C GLY A 339 2.23 14.70 -16.86
N ILE A 340 3.50 14.55 -17.26
CA ILE A 340 4.17 15.47 -18.17
C ILE A 340 4.27 14.82 -19.54
N ASP A 341 3.30 15.13 -20.40
CA ASP A 341 3.36 14.75 -21.80
C ASP A 341 4.51 15.49 -22.51
N ALA A 342 5.30 14.73 -23.27
CA ALA A 342 6.43 15.26 -24.04
C ALA A 342 6.02 16.32 -25.08
N THR A 343 4.73 16.39 -25.43
CA THR A 343 4.22 17.15 -26.58
C THR A 343 3.81 18.59 -26.25
N HIS A 344 3.57 18.97 -24.98
CA HIS A 344 2.93 20.26 -24.70
C HIS A 344 3.76 21.30 -23.90
N LYS A 345 4.92 20.92 -23.33
CA LYS A 345 5.74 21.86 -22.52
C LYS A 345 7.25 21.85 -22.81
N ALA A 346 7.70 21.14 -23.85
CA ALA A 346 9.11 21.08 -24.23
C ALA A 346 9.71 22.45 -24.65
N GLY A 347 8.88 23.46 -24.93
CA GLY A 347 9.32 24.80 -25.33
C GLY A 347 9.22 25.90 -24.25
N GLN A 348 8.59 25.66 -23.09
CA GLN A 348 8.35 26.72 -22.08
C GLN A 348 8.94 26.44 -20.71
N LEU A 349 9.34 25.20 -20.40
CA LEU A 349 10.25 24.92 -19.31
C LEU A 349 11.69 25.05 -19.80
N VAL A 350 12.04 26.26 -20.29
CA VAL A 350 13.42 26.72 -20.08
C VAL A 350 13.63 26.64 -18.56
N PRO A 351 14.78 26.17 -18.05
CA PRO A 351 15.11 26.22 -16.63
C PRO A 351 15.20 27.68 -16.15
N ASN A 352 14.08 28.40 -16.11
CA ASN A 352 13.98 29.81 -15.75
C ASN A 352 14.23 30.04 -14.25
N ARG A 353 14.67 28.99 -13.52
CA ARG A 353 15.12 29.05 -12.13
C ARG A 353 16.27 28.08 -11.81
N ILE A 354 17.19 27.79 -12.74
CA ILE A 354 18.54 27.49 -12.25
C ILE A 354 19.13 28.84 -11.85
N ASN A 355 18.91 29.25 -10.60
CA ASN A 355 19.75 30.25 -9.95
C ASN A 355 21.16 29.64 -9.88
N LEU A 356 21.91 29.63 -10.99
CA LEU A 356 23.33 29.25 -11.06
C LEU A 356 24.19 30.13 -10.13
N HIS A 357 23.62 31.22 -9.58
CA HIS A 357 24.21 31.98 -8.49
C HIS A 357 24.27 31.21 -7.15
N ASN A 358 23.37 30.26 -6.91
CA ASN A 358 23.46 29.38 -5.75
C ASN A 358 24.27 28.15 -6.14
N LYS A 359 25.52 28.07 -5.69
CA LYS A 359 26.44 26.93 -5.90
C LYS A 359 25.78 25.62 -5.45
N PRO A 360 25.25 24.77 -6.35
CA PRO A 360 24.42 23.61 -5.97
C PRO A 360 25.21 22.60 -5.14
N PHE A 361 26.50 22.44 -5.46
CA PHE A 361 27.45 21.65 -4.68
C PHE A 361 27.59 22.15 -3.23
N ASN A 362 27.64 23.45 -2.98
CA ASN A 362 27.75 23.98 -1.63
C ASN A 362 26.51 23.66 -0.80
N ARG A 363 25.32 23.85 -1.39
CA ARG A 363 24.05 23.49 -0.76
C ARG A 363 23.98 21.99 -0.48
N ALA A 364 24.37 21.15 -1.44
CA ALA A 364 24.36 19.71 -1.27
C ALA A 364 25.36 19.25 -0.19
N ARG A 365 26.55 19.85 -0.10
CA ARG A 365 27.50 19.59 0.98
C ARG A 365 26.98 20.04 2.34
N GLN A 366 26.32 21.18 2.40
CA GLN A 366 25.65 21.63 3.62
C GLN A 366 24.62 20.58 4.08
N VAL A 367 23.73 20.15 3.17
CA VAL A 367 22.75 19.08 3.46
C VAL A 367 23.45 17.81 3.93
N ALA A 368 24.48 17.33 3.22
CA ALA A 368 25.24 16.14 3.60
C ALA A 368 25.82 16.26 5.01
N SER A 369 26.30 17.45 5.39
CA SER A 369 26.83 17.72 6.74
C SER A 369 25.74 17.77 7.81
N GLU A 370 24.58 18.37 7.51
CA GLU A 370 23.44 18.50 8.43
C GLU A 370 22.85 17.13 8.76
N ILE A 371 22.66 16.29 7.74
CA ILE A 371 22.10 14.93 7.90
C ILE A 371 23.18 13.87 8.19
N LYS A 372 24.46 14.27 8.23
CA LYS A 372 25.63 13.38 8.39
C LYS A 372 25.65 12.20 7.41
N SER A 373 25.24 12.42 6.16
CA SER A 373 25.22 11.38 5.13
C SER A 373 26.58 11.23 4.47
N HIS A 374 27.28 10.15 4.83
CA HIS A 374 28.52 9.75 4.16
C HIS A 374 28.30 9.35 2.71
N GLU A 375 27.16 8.73 2.40
CA GLU A 375 26.75 8.32 1.06
C GLU A 375 26.64 9.53 0.11
N LEU A 376 25.89 10.56 0.54
CA LEU A 376 25.74 11.78 -0.25
C LEU A 376 27.10 12.50 -0.40
N SER A 377 27.90 12.59 0.67
CA SER A 377 29.21 13.24 0.60
C SER A 377 30.14 12.55 -0.41
N ALA A 378 30.24 11.21 -0.36
CA ALA A 378 31.08 10.45 -1.28
C ALA A 378 30.61 10.61 -2.73
N MET A 379 29.29 10.64 -2.97
CA MET A 379 28.74 10.88 -4.29
C MET A 379 29.00 12.30 -4.80
N LEU A 380 28.94 13.32 -3.93
CA LEU A 380 29.29 14.69 -4.29
C LEU A 380 30.76 14.84 -4.67
N ASP A 381 31.67 14.22 -3.91
CA ASP A 381 33.11 14.23 -4.23
C ASP A 381 33.38 13.61 -5.61
N ARG A 382 32.66 12.53 -5.96
CA ARG A 382 32.75 11.90 -7.28
C ARG A 382 32.17 12.77 -8.38
N LEU A 383 30.99 13.38 -8.17
CA LEU A 383 30.34 14.24 -9.16
C LEU A 383 31.11 15.55 -9.39
N GLU A 384 31.81 16.06 -8.39
CA GLU A 384 32.62 17.29 -8.49
C GLU A 384 33.88 17.05 -9.35
N THR A 385 34.49 15.88 -9.23
CA THR A 385 35.68 15.50 -10.02
C THR A 385 35.34 14.90 -11.39
N LEU A 386 34.08 14.51 -11.61
CA LEU A 386 33.65 13.82 -12.83
C LEU A 386 33.88 14.63 -14.12
N PRO A 387 33.66 15.97 -14.20
CA PRO A 387 33.93 16.72 -15.43
C PRO A 387 35.39 16.62 -15.90
N ALA A 388 36.34 16.70 -14.98
CA ALA A 388 37.76 16.55 -15.29
C ALA A 388 38.07 15.12 -15.77
N ARG A 389 37.49 14.11 -15.12
CA ARG A 389 37.65 12.70 -15.52
C ARG A 389 37.04 12.42 -16.90
N LEU A 390 35.87 12.99 -17.20
CA LEU A 390 35.25 12.91 -18.52
C LEU A 390 36.15 13.53 -19.59
N SER A 391 36.72 14.72 -19.33
CA SER A 391 37.65 15.37 -20.26
C SER A 391 38.93 14.56 -20.49
N ILE A 392 39.46 13.89 -19.46
CA ILE A 392 40.63 13.01 -19.61
C ILE A 392 40.31 11.78 -20.47
N VAL A 393 39.14 11.17 -20.26
CA VAL A 393 38.76 9.91 -20.93
C VAL A 393 38.28 10.14 -22.37
N PHE A 394 37.47 11.16 -22.60
CA PHE A 394 36.87 11.46 -23.91
C PHE A 394 37.64 12.51 -24.72
N GLY A 395 38.62 13.18 -24.11
CA GLY A 395 39.43 14.20 -24.77
C GLY A 395 38.64 15.47 -25.10
N THR A 396 38.99 16.10 -26.22
CA THR A 396 38.30 17.30 -26.70
C THR A 396 36.95 16.91 -27.30
N PRO A 397 35.84 17.47 -26.80
CA PRO A 397 34.50 17.14 -27.27
C PRO A 397 34.28 17.66 -28.69
N GLU A 398 33.71 16.83 -29.56
CA GLU A 398 33.34 17.21 -30.93
C GLU A 398 32.20 18.23 -30.95
N ASN A 399 31.30 18.15 -29.97
CA ASN A 399 30.13 19.00 -29.85
C ASN A 399 30.08 19.67 -28.47
N ILE A 400 30.21 20.99 -28.45
CA ILE A 400 30.12 21.81 -27.23
C ILE A 400 28.75 21.67 -26.56
N HIS A 401 27.68 21.45 -27.33
CA HIS A 401 26.33 21.30 -26.78
C HIS A 401 26.20 20.05 -25.90
N ASP A 402 26.88 18.95 -26.25
CA ASP A 402 26.91 17.71 -25.47
C ASP A 402 27.55 17.94 -24.10
N VAL A 403 28.64 18.72 -24.08
CA VAL A 403 29.36 19.08 -22.85
C VAL A 403 28.49 19.91 -21.93
N VAL A 404 27.90 20.99 -22.47
CA VAL A 404 27.05 21.90 -21.69
C VAL A 404 25.85 21.14 -21.14
N THR A 405 25.25 20.26 -21.95
CA THR A 405 24.10 19.46 -21.55
C THR A 405 24.47 18.43 -20.46
N THR A 406 25.63 17.79 -20.58
CA THR A 406 26.16 16.84 -19.58
C THR A 406 26.43 17.55 -18.25
N LEU A 407 27.08 18.73 -18.28
CA LEU A 407 27.35 19.54 -17.08
C LEU A 407 26.06 20.04 -16.40
N ALA A 408 25.06 20.43 -17.20
CA ALA A 408 23.75 20.82 -16.68
C ALA A 408 23.05 19.64 -15.99
N ALA A 409 23.08 18.45 -16.61
CA ALA A 409 22.51 17.23 -16.02
C ALA A 409 23.18 16.85 -14.69
N MET A 410 24.51 16.97 -14.60
CA MET A 410 25.27 16.73 -13.36
C MET A 410 24.93 17.75 -12.27
N THR A 411 24.86 19.03 -12.64
CA THR A 411 24.51 20.11 -11.70
C THR A 411 23.10 19.92 -11.14
N PHE A 412 22.17 19.52 -11.99
CA PHE A 412 20.80 19.24 -11.58
C PHE A 412 20.70 17.96 -10.74
N LEU A 413 21.51 16.94 -11.05
CA LEU A 413 21.59 15.72 -10.25
C LEU A 413 22.04 16.03 -8.82
N VAL A 414 23.00 16.93 -8.64
CA VAL A 414 23.46 17.37 -7.32
C VAL A 414 22.35 18.08 -6.54
N ASP A 415 21.62 19.00 -7.18
CA ASP A 415 20.52 19.72 -6.52
C ASP A 415 19.37 18.77 -6.14
N ARG A 416 18.96 17.88 -7.06
CA ARG A 416 17.91 16.88 -6.78
C ARG A 416 18.36 15.84 -5.76
N GLY A 417 19.61 15.42 -5.80
CA GLY A 417 20.23 14.57 -4.80
C GLY A 417 20.13 15.17 -3.41
N ALA A 418 20.51 16.43 -3.23
CA ALA A 418 20.39 17.13 -1.96
C ALA A 418 18.94 17.11 -1.43
N LEU A 419 17.96 17.43 -2.29
CA LEU A 419 16.54 17.40 -1.90
C LEU A 419 16.07 15.98 -1.53
N GLY A 420 16.44 14.97 -2.30
CA GLY A 420 16.07 13.58 -2.02
C GLY A 420 16.66 13.06 -0.71
N PHE A 421 17.82 13.56 -0.29
CA PHE A 421 18.48 13.17 0.96
C PHE A 421 18.00 13.95 2.20
N GLN A 422 17.28 15.07 2.03
CA GLN A 422 16.67 15.80 3.14
C GLN A 422 15.46 15.07 3.76
N SER A 423 14.95 14.03 3.10
CA SER A 423 13.77 13.28 3.53
C SER A 423 13.99 11.78 3.37
N GLU A 424 13.39 11.01 4.27
CA GLU A 424 13.27 9.55 4.17
C GLU A 424 11.84 9.14 3.72
N HIS A 425 10.99 10.11 3.43
CA HIS A 425 9.60 9.88 3.03
C HIS A 425 9.51 9.54 1.54
N ALA A 426 8.94 8.37 1.22
CA ALA A 426 8.82 7.82 -0.14
C ALA A 426 8.40 8.86 -1.21
N PRO A 427 7.28 9.60 -1.05
CA PRO A 427 6.90 10.65 -1.99
C PRO A 427 7.97 11.71 -2.29
N THR A 428 8.72 12.15 -1.29
CA THR A 428 9.75 13.19 -1.48
C THR A 428 10.97 12.64 -2.23
N VAL A 429 11.38 11.41 -1.89
CA VAL A 429 12.49 10.74 -2.56
C VAL A 429 12.13 10.45 -4.03
N PHE A 430 10.92 9.94 -4.26
CA PHE A 430 10.40 9.72 -5.61
C PHE A 430 10.30 11.02 -6.40
N GLU A 431 9.80 12.10 -5.80
CA GLU A 431 9.68 13.41 -6.45
C GLU A 431 11.06 13.92 -6.90
N ALA A 432 12.09 13.80 -6.06
CA ALA A 432 13.45 14.19 -6.43
C ALA A 432 13.97 13.42 -7.64
N MET A 433 13.76 12.10 -7.68
CA MET A 433 14.10 11.24 -8.82
C MET A 433 13.32 11.63 -10.07
N ALA A 434 12.01 11.79 -9.96
CA ALA A 434 11.14 12.00 -11.10
C ALA A 434 11.32 13.41 -11.72
N ILE A 435 11.50 14.44 -10.89
CA ILE A 435 11.81 15.79 -11.37
C ILE A 435 13.13 15.81 -12.14
N TRP A 436 14.15 15.05 -11.70
CA TRP A 436 15.39 14.95 -12.46
C TRP A 436 15.13 14.52 -13.91
N VAL A 437 14.38 13.43 -14.10
CA VAL A 437 14.04 12.89 -15.44
C VAL A 437 13.21 13.87 -16.27
N VAL A 438 12.30 14.60 -15.63
CA VAL A 438 11.38 15.53 -16.30
C VAL A 438 12.10 16.78 -16.83
N GLU A 439 12.97 17.36 -16.01
CA GLU A 439 13.62 18.66 -16.29
C GLU A 439 14.89 18.52 -17.15
N MET A 440 15.29 17.29 -17.51
CA MET A 440 16.39 17.10 -18.45
C MET A 440 16.07 17.67 -19.83
N PRO A 441 17.01 18.42 -20.45
CA PRO A 441 16.85 18.88 -21.82
C PRO A 441 16.61 17.71 -22.77
N GLN A 442 15.77 17.90 -23.79
CA GLN A 442 15.52 16.88 -24.82
C GLN A 442 16.83 16.38 -25.45
N HIS A 443 17.83 17.25 -25.58
CA HIS A 443 19.14 16.85 -26.09
C HIS A 443 19.81 15.77 -25.23
N PHE A 444 19.71 15.86 -23.89
CA PHE A 444 20.25 14.82 -23.00
C PHE A 444 19.51 13.48 -23.20
N HIS A 445 18.18 13.51 -23.38
CA HIS A 445 17.41 12.31 -23.71
C HIS A 445 17.87 11.68 -25.02
N ASN A 446 18.12 12.49 -26.05
CA ASN A 446 18.63 12.02 -27.34
C ASN A 446 20.03 11.41 -27.21
N MET A 447 20.88 11.96 -26.33
CA MET A 447 22.20 11.37 -26.04
C MET A 447 22.06 9.99 -25.37
N ILE A 448 21.12 9.80 -24.45
CA ILE A 448 20.85 8.50 -23.83
C ILE A 448 20.30 7.50 -24.87
N GLU A 449 19.37 7.93 -25.73
CA GLU A 449 18.81 7.09 -26.81
C GLU A 449 19.89 6.60 -27.77
N ARG A 450 20.86 7.47 -28.10
CA ARG A 450 22.03 7.14 -28.92
C ARG A 450 23.12 6.38 -28.17
N SER A 451 22.92 6.10 -26.88
CA SER A 451 23.91 5.44 -26.01
C SER A 451 25.25 6.19 -25.95
N GLU A 452 25.21 7.52 -25.96
CA GLU A 452 26.42 8.36 -25.89
C GLU A 452 27.12 8.18 -24.53
N PRO A 453 28.41 7.79 -24.49
CA PRO A 453 29.08 7.44 -23.25
C PRO A 453 29.07 8.50 -22.15
N PRO A 454 29.28 9.82 -22.44
CA PRO A 454 29.23 10.84 -21.40
C PRO A 454 27.85 10.93 -20.71
N ALA A 455 26.77 10.80 -21.47
CA ALA A 455 25.42 10.83 -20.93
C ALA A 455 25.12 9.56 -20.10
N LEU A 456 25.52 8.39 -20.59
CA LEU A 456 25.38 7.12 -19.88
C LEU A 456 26.11 7.12 -18.53
N VAL A 457 27.31 7.71 -18.45
CA VAL A 457 28.05 7.86 -17.19
C VAL A 457 27.29 8.73 -16.20
N VAL A 458 26.78 9.90 -16.62
CA VAL A 458 25.96 10.76 -15.75
C VAL A 458 24.68 10.05 -15.32
N PHE A 459 24.07 9.30 -16.23
CA PHE A 459 22.86 8.53 -15.94
C PHE A 459 23.13 7.40 -14.93
N ALA A 460 24.30 6.75 -14.95
CA ALA A 460 24.69 5.79 -13.91
C ALA A 460 24.76 6.43 -12.52
N HIS A 461 25.29 7.66 -12.43
CA HIS A 461 25.27 8.41 -11.18
C HIS A 461 23.84 8.78 -10.74
N PHE A 462 22.94 9.10 -11.68
CA PHE A 462 21.52 9.28 -11.38
C PHE A 462 20.88 8.01 -10.81
N VAL A 463 21.15 6.85 -11.41
CA VAL A 463 20.63 5.56 -10.95
C VAL A 463 21.06 5.28 -9.52
N VAL A 464 22.35 5.43 -9.23
CA VAL A 464 22.89 5.17 -7.88
C VAL A 464 22.38 6.19 -6.88
N LEU A 465 22.30 7.47 -7.22
CA LEU A 465 21.95 8.51 -6.25
C LEU A 465 20.45 8.61 -5.97
N LEU A 466 19.60 8.47 -7.00
CA LEU A 466 18.18 8.76 -6.91
C LEU A 466 17.30 7.52 -7.09
N VAL A 467 17.60 6.63 -8.04
CA VAL A 467 16.78 5.43 -8.25
C VAL A 467 16.97 4.44 -7.11
N SER A 468 18.21 4.12 -6.75
CA SER A 468 18.50 3.21 -5.63
C SER A 468 17.93 3.73 -4.31
N ARG A 469 17.98 5.05 -4.11
CA ARG A 469 17.39 5.71 -2.94
C ARG A 469 15.87 5.58 -2.94
N ALA A 470 15.21 5.79 -4.09
CA ALA A 470 13.76 5.62 -4.19
C ALA A 470 13.33 4.18 -3.85
N GLU A 471 14.07 3.17 -4.32
CA GLU A 471 13.85 1.77 -3.96
C GLU A 471 13.96 1.55 -2.44
N LYS A 472 15.05 2.03 -1.84
CA LYS A 472 15.32 1.88 -0.41
C LYS A 472 14.29 2.55 0.50
N PHE A 473 13.77 3.71 0.09
CA PHE A 473 12.87 4.52 0.90
C PHE A 473 11.39 4.37 0.51
N GLY A 474 10.99 3.19 0.01
CA GLY A 474 9.57 2.78 -0.03
C GLY A 474 8.90 2.82 -1.40
N CYS A 475 9.62 3.11 -2.49
CA CYS A 475 9.09 2.92 -3.85
C CYS A 475 9.20 1.46 -4.27
N TRP A 476 8.41 0.59 -3.64
CA TRP A 476 8.41 -0.86 -3.87
C TRP A 476 8.22 -1.27 -5.34
N PHE A 477 7.55 -0.44 -6.15
CA PHE A 477 7.34 -0.67 -7.58
C PHE A 477 8.59 -0.45 -8.44
N LEU A 478 9.70 0.01 -7.83
CA LEU A 478 11.02 0.15 -8.45
C LEU A 478 12.00 -0.93 -7.99
N GLU A 479 11.61 -1.85 -7.10
CA GLU A 479 12.55 -2.81 -6.49
C GLU A 479 13.41 -3.56 -7.54
N GLY A 480 14.74 -3.37 -7.49
CA GLY A 480 15.68 -4.01 -8.41
C GLY A 480 15.86 -3.31 -9.77
N VAL A 481 15.18 -2.20 -10.02
CA VAL A 481 15.31 -1.42 -11.26
C VAL A 481 16.71 -0.81 -11.38
N ALA A 482 17.26 -0.25 -10.30
CA ALA A 482 18.58 0.37 -10.28
C ALA A 482 19.67 -0.62 -10.68
N GLN A 483 19.62 -1.86 -10.17
CA GLN A 483 20.59 -2.89 -10.51
C GLN A 483 20.52 -3.27 -11.99
N LYS A 484 19.31 -3.39 -12.54
CA LYS A 484 19.11 -3.67 -13.96
C LYS A 484 19.60 -2.51 -14.84
N MET A 485 19.28 -1.28 -14.47
CA MET A 485 19.74 -0.08 -15.19
C MET A 485 21.27 0.03 -15.18
N LEU A 486 21.92 -0.17 -14.03
CA LEU A 486 23.39 -0.16 -13.96
C LEU A 486 24.01 -1.24 -14.83
N LYS A 487 23.47 -2.47 -14.79
CA LYS A 487 23.97 -3.56 -15.65
C LYS A 487 23.84 -3.23 -17.14
N GLU A 488 22.71 -2.68 -17.56
CA GLU A 488 22.52 -2.24 -18.95
C GLU A 488 23.52 -1.14 -19.32
N ILE A 489 23.72 -0.15 -18.46
CA ILE A 489 24.71 0.92 -18.69
C ILE A 489 26.12 0.34 -18.79
N GLU A 490 26.49 -0.60 -17.93
CA GLU A 490 27.78 -1.29 -18.00
C GLU A 490 27.96 -2.05 -19.32
N ASP A 491 26.92 -2.75 -19.78
CA ASP A 491 26.92 -3.46 -21.05
C ASP A 491 27.07 -2.48 -22.24
N LEU A 492 26.40 -1.33 -22.21
CA LEU A 492 26.50 -0.27 -23.24
C LEU A 492 27.85 0.46 -23.23
N LEU A 493 28.48 0.60 -22.06
CA LEU A 493 29.78 1.26 -21.94
C LEU A 493 30.96 0.32 -22.23
N ARG A 494 30.77 -1.01 -22.11
CA ARG A 494 31.83 -2.02 -22.34
C ARG A 494 32.57 -1.86 -23.68
N PRO A 495 31.91 -1.59 -24.84
CA PRO A 495 32.59 -1.40 -26.12
C PRO A 495 33.53 -0.18 -26.16
N HIS A 496 33.32 0.80 -25.29
CA HIS A 496 34.10 2.05 -25.25
C HIS A 496 35.40 1.93 -24.44
N GLY A 497 35.69 0.72 -23.93
CA GLY A 497 36.95 0.39 -23.27
C GLY A 497 36.97 0.65 -21.77
N ARG A 498 38.00 0.08 -21.13
CA ARG A 498 38.12 0.02 -19.66
C ARG A 498 38.20 1.40 -18.99
N ALA A 499 38.78 2.40 -19.66
CA ALA A 499 38.88 3.76 -19.12
C ALA A 499 37.49 4.39 -18.90
N VAL A 500 36.55 4.13 -19.81
CA VAL A 500 35.15 4.57 -19.69
C VAL A 500 34.43 3.80 -18.59
N SER A 501 34.59 2.48 -18.53
CA SER A 501 33.99 1.67 -17.44
C SER A 501 34.52 2.09 -16.06
N ASN A 502 35.77 2.53 -15.96
CA ASN A 502 36.34 3.04 -14.70
C ASN A 502 35.67 4.35 -14.22
N LEU A 503 34.92 5.05 -15.08
CA LEU A 503 34.16 6.24 -14.67
C LEU A 503 33.04 5.88 -13.69
N ILE A 504 32.40 4.73 -13.93
CA ILE A 504 31.30 4.19 -13.13
C ILE A 504 31.76 3.12 -12.12
N ALA A 505 32.99 2.61 -12.23
CA ALA A 505 33.54 1.63 -11.29
C ALA A 505 33.46 2.12 -9.82
N GLY A 506 33.03 1.24 -8.92
CA GLY A 506 32.78 1.56 -7.51
C GLY A 506 31.49 2.33 -7.25
N LEU A 507 30.60 2.49 -8.24
CA LEU A 507 29.20 2.77 -7.97
C LEU A 507 28.54 1.49 -7.48
N GLU A 508 28.32 1.38 -6.18
CA GLU A 508 27.63 0.24 -5.57
C GLU A 508 26.23 0.68 -5.13
N ILE A 509 25.24 -0.18 -5.37
CA ILE A 509 23.91 -0.05 -4.79
C ILE A 509 24.00 -0.58 -3.36
N GLN A 510 23.79 0.28 -2.36
CA GLN A 510 23.94 -0.04 -0.93
C GLN A 510 22.67 -0.52 -0.25
#